data_AF-A0A562BTA0-F1
#
_entry.id   AF-A0A562BTA0-F1
#
_cell.length_a   1.000
_cell.length_b   1.000
_cell.length_c   1.000
_cell.angle_alpha   90.00
_cell.angle_beta   90.00
_cell.angle_gamma   90.00
#
_symmetry.space_group_name_H-M   'P 1'
#
loop_
_entity.id
_entity.type
_entity.pdbx_description
1 polymer ?
#
loop_
_entity_poly.entity_id
_entity_poly.type
_entity_poly.pdbx_seq_one_letter_code
_entity_poly.pdbx_strand_id
1 'polypeptide(L)' 'MTKSRRKFDSSFKLEVVRMVREQGLSIAQVCQTMDIGETALRR' A
#
# COMPACT_ATOMS: atom_id res chain seq x y z
N MET A 1 13.89 8.34 -18.21
CA MET A 1 12.45 8.66 -18.04
C MET A 1 12.17 8.85 -16.56
N THR A 2 11.74 10.04 -16.13
CA THR A 2 11.38 10.30 -14.72
C THR A 2 10.06 9.61 -14.41
N LYS A 3 10.09 8.53 -13.63
CA LYS A 3 8.90 7.80 -13.20
C LYS A 3 8.11 8.70 -12.25
N SER A 4 6.96 9.22 -12.69
CA SER A 4 6.10 10.07 -11.83
C SER A 4 5.71 9.31 -10.56
N ARG A 5 5.91 9.94 -9.40
CA ARG A 5 5.54 9.35 -8.11
C ARG A 5 4.02 9.34 -8.00
N ARG A 6 3.43 8.16 -7.79
CA ARG A 6 2.03 8.04 -7.38
C ARG A 6 1.85 8.76 -6.04
N LYS A 7 0.83 9.61 -5.94
CA LYS A 7 0.37 10.16 -4.67
C LYS A 7 -0.73 9.25 -4.14
N PHE A 8 -0.60 8.84 -2.89
CA PHE A 8 -1.61 8.05 -2.20
C PHE A 8 -2.35 8.97 -1.23
N ASP A 9 -3.66 9.02 -1.35
CA ASP A 9 -4.51 9.77 -0.44
C ASP A 9 -4.63 9.07 0.93
N SER A 10 -5.07 9.80 1.94
CA SER A 10 -5.38 9.28 3.28
C SER A 10 -6.34 8.08 3.24
N SER A 11 -7.33 8.11 2.35
CA SER A 11 -8.31 7.03 2.19
C SER A 11 -7.65 5.72 1.76
N PHE A 12 -6.69 5.81 0.84
CA PHE A 12 -5.90 4.66 0.40
C PHE A 12 -5.07 4.08 1.54
N LYS A 13 -4.44 4.95 2.34
CA LYS A 13 -3.65 4.51 3.50
C LYS A 13 -4.52 3.81 4.55
N LEU A 14 -5.73 4.29 4.79
CA LEU A 14 -6.68 3.65 5.70
C LEU A 14 -7.05 2.24 5.23
N GLU A 15 -7.32 2.08 3.93
CA GLU A 15 -7.65 0.78 3.36
C GLU A 15 -6.51 -0.22 3.55
N VAL A 16 -5.26 0.19 3.33
CA VAL A 16 -4.10 -0.69 3.59
C VAL A 16 -4.01 -1.07 5.07
N VAL A 17 -4.15 -0.11 5.99
CA VAL A 17 -4.12 -0.41 7.44
C VAL A 17 -5.23 -1.39 7.82
N ARG A 18 -6.42 -1.25 7.22
CA ARG A 18 -7.54 -2.15 7.40
C ARG A 18 -7.22 -3.57 6.93
N MET A 19 -6.64 -3.72 5.75
CA MET A 19 -6.22 -5.02 5.21
C MET A 19 -5.18 -5.69 6.11
N VAL A 20 -4.20 -4.94 6.62
CA VAL A 20 -3.17 -5.51 7.50
C VAL A 20 -3.73 -5.88 8.88
N ARG A 21 -4.50 -4.98 9.49
CA ARG A 21 -4.95 -5.14 10.89
C ARG A 21 -6.22 -5.96 11.04
N GLU A 22 -7.21 -5.74 10.19
CA GLU A 22 -8.51 -6.42 10.30
C GLU A 22 -8.52 -7.74 9.54
N GLN A 23 -7.90 -7.79 8.36
CA GLN A 23 -7.87 -9.01 7.54
C GLN A 23 -6.63 -9.87 7.81
N GLY A 24 -5.68 -9.38 8.62
CA GLY A 24 -4.46 -10.11 8.99
C GLY A 24 -3.50 -10.33 7.82
N LEU A 25 -3.63 -9.57 6.73
CA LEU A 25 -2.79 -9.74 5.55
C LEU A 25 -1.37 -9.22 5.81
N SER A 26 -0.38 -9.94 5.28
CA SER A 26 0.99 -9.44 5.30
C SER A 26 1.16 -8.25 4.37
N ILE A 27 2.12 -7.37 4.67
CA ILE A 27 2.45 -6.21 3.82
C ILE A 27 2.77 -6.66 2.38
N ALA A 28 3.47 -7.79 2.23
CA ALA A 28 3.79 -8.34 0.91
C ALA A 28 2.52 -8.73 0.11
N GLN A 29 1.54 -9.35 0.76
CA GLN A 29 0.26 -9.67 0.13
C GLN A 29 -0.51 -8.41 -0.26
N VAL A 30 -0.59 -7.41 0.61
CA VAL A 30 -1.26 -6.13 0.28
C VAL A 30 -0.58 -5.45 -0.91
N CYS A 31 0.76 -5.42 -0.93
CA CYS A 31 1.54 -4.91 -2.06
C CYS A 31 1.20 -5.62 -3.38
N GLN A 32 1.10 -6.95 -3.38
CA GLN A 32 0.75 -7.71 -4.57
C GLN A 32 -0.70 -7.47 -5.01
N THR A 33 -1.64 -7.46 -4.06
CA THR A 33 -3.07 -7.25 -4.36
C THR A 33 -3.35 -5.86 -4.93
N MET A 34 -2.66 -4.84 -4.44
CA MET A 34 -2.88 -3.44 -4.82
C MET A 34 -1.87 -2.91 -5.85
N ASP A 35 -0.98 -3.78 -6.38
CA ASP A 35 0.10 -3.40 -7.31
C ASP A 35 0.94 -2.21 -6.81
N ILE A 36 1.38 -2.29 -5.55
CA ILE A 36 2.17 -1.26 -4.88
C ILE A 36 3.55 -1.81 -4.57
N GLY A 37 4.60 -1.01 -4.74
CA GLY A 37 5.92 -1.35 -4.23
C GLY A 37 6.00 -1.22 -2.70
N GLU A 38 6.69 -2.14 -2.02
CA GLU A 38 6.86 -2.14 -0.56
C GLU A 38 7.37 -0.80 0.00
N THR A 39 8.21 -0.09 -0.77
CA THR A 39 8.74 1.22 -0.38
C THR A 39 7.68 2.31 -0.27
N ALA A 40 6.50 2.13 -0.86
CA ALA A 40 5.38 3.04 -0.70
C ALA A 40 4.67 2.89 0.65
N LEU A 41 4.76 1.71 1.27
CA LEU A 41 4.16 1.42 2.59
C LEU A 41 5.12 1.66 3.75
N ARG A 42 6.43 1.65 3.49
CA ARG A 42 7.47 1.90 4.49
C ARG A 42 7.78 3.39 4.72
N ARG A 43 7.09 4.32 4.05
CA ARG A 43 7.30 5.78 4.12
C ARG A 43 6.10 6.49 4.73
#